data_AF-A0A973BCE9-F1
#
_entry.id   AF-A0A973BCE9-F1
#
_cell.length_a   1.000
_cell.length_b   1.000
_cell.length_c   1.000
_cell.angle_alpha   90.00
_cell.angle_beta   90.00
_cell.angle_gamma   90.00
#
_symmetry.space_group_name_H-M   'P 1'
#
loop_
_entity.id
_entity.type
_entity.pdbx_description
1 polymer ?
#
loop_
_entity_poly.entity_id
_entity_poly.type
_entity_poly.pdbx_seq_one_letter_code
_entity_poly.pdbx_strand_id
1 'polypeptide(L)'
;MAMTSDGHTALSAILTHDGLFPRVKDKDLIAAAIKLASKQVTAAGLTSDDLLALKTALGADVFEKTLESLSPYHIKLLARRLDKDAPEIEVNTASSALSYVRQILSDGTPPAATEPPAEASPEAPAKKNKYLGRKAFRTGR
;
A
#
# COMPACT_ATOMS: atom_id res chain seq x y z
N MET A 1 32.40 -8.62 -6.75
CA MET A 1 32.52 -10.08 -6.59
C MET A 1 31.20 -10.69 -7.04
N ALA A 2 31.20 -11.51 -8.09
CA ALA A 2 29.99 -12.18 -8.55
C ALA A 2 29.60 -13.26 -7.53
N MET A 3 28.35 -13.26 -7.07
CA MET A 3 27.83 -14.33 -6.21
C MET A 3 27.80 -15.62 -7.02
N THR A 4 28.45 -16.67 -6.52
CA THR A 4 28.58 -17.99 -7.18
C THR A 4 27.37 -18.89 -6.98
N SER A 5 26.43 -18.50 -6.12
CA SER A 5 25.19 -19.22 -5.83
C SER A 5 23.99 -18.46 -6.42
N ASP A 6 23.12 -19.19 -7.12
CA ASP A 6 21.80 -18.68 -7.52
C ASP A 6 21.01 -18.19 -6.29
N GLY A 7 20.40 -17.01 -6.40
CA GLY A 7 19.62 -16.39 -5.33
C GLY A 7 18.40 -17.24 -4.91
N HIS A 8 17.84 -18.00 -5.86
CA HIS A 8 16.76 -18.96 -5.57
C HIS A 8 17.23 -20.07 -4.61
N THR A 9 18.43 -20.61 -4.85
CA THR A 9 19.04 -21.66 -4.00
C THR A 9 19.31 -21.13 -2.59
N ALA A 10 19.80 -19.89 -2.47
CA ALA A 10 20.04 -19.26 -1.17
C ALA A 10 18.73 -19.07 -0.36
N LEU A 11 17.66 -18.57 -1.00
CA LEU A 11 16.36 -18.41 -0.33
C LEU A 11 15.75 -19.76 0.07
N SER A 12 15.83 -20.76 -0.80
CA SER A 12 15.36 -22.11 -0.50
C SER A 12 16.10 -22.74 0.68
N ALA A 13 17.42 -22.51 0.77
CA ALA A 13 18.23 -22.99 1.89
C ALA A 13 17.86 -22.33 3.22
N ILE A 14 17.52 -21.03 3.22
CA ILE A 14 17.04 -20.32 4.42
C ILE A 14 15.75 -20.98 4.93
N LEU A 15 14.76 -21.16 4.05
CA LEU A 15 13.47 -21.76 4.41
C LEU A 15 13.57 -23.23 4.83
N THR A 16 14.51 -23.98 4.24
CA THR A 16 14.76 -25.39 4.62
C THR A 16 15.46 -25.51 5.99
N HIS A 17 16.21 -24.47 6.38
CA HIS A 17 17.01 -24.46 7.60
C HIS A 17 16.62 -23.33 8.55
N ASP A 18 15.31 -23.13 8.79
CA ASP A 18 14.79 -22.10 9.69
C ASP A 18 15.43 -22.14 11.09
N GLY A 19 15.82 -23.32 11.59
CA GLY A 19 16.51 -23.48 12.87
C GLY A 19 17.88 -22.81 12.96
N LEU A 20 18.53 -22.50 11.84
CA LEU A 20 19.78 -21.74 11.78
C LEU A 20 19.56 -20.23 11.87
N PHE A 21 18.32 -19.77 11.72
CA PHE A 21 17.92 -18.36 11.70
C PHE A 21 16.95 -18.00 12.83
N PRO A 22 17.21 -18.35 14.10
CA PRO A 22 16.24 -18.15 15.20
C PRO A 22 15.95 -16.67 15.52
N ARG A 23 16.72 -15.75 14.94
CA ARG A 23 16.55 -14.29 15.10
C ARG A 23 15.77 -13.65 13.97
N VAL A 24 15.57 -14.35 12.86
CA VAL A 24 14.78 -13.85 11.73
C VAL A 24 13.32 -14.00 12.11
N LYS A 25 12.62 -12.86 12.19
CA LYS A 25 11.21 -12.85 12.52
C LYS A 25 10.39 -12.95 11.25
N ASP A 26 9.17 -13.43 11.37
CA ASP A 26 8.22 -13.52 10.26
C ASP A 26 8.05 -12.18 9.52
N LYS A 27 8.03 -11.05 10.25
CA LYS A 27 8.02 -9.70 9.67
C LYS A 27 9.17 -9.42 8.68
N ASP A 28 10.34 -10.02 8.89
CA ASP A 28 11.52 -9.81 8.06
C ASP A 28 11.42 -10.66 6.78
N LEU A 29 10.83 -11.87 6.89
CA LEU A 29 10.48 -12.71 5.74
C LEU A 29 9.39 -12.05 4.88
N ILE A 30 8.36 -11.49 5.52
CA ILE A 30 7.31 -10.72 4.84
C ILE A 30 7.92 -9.52 4.12
N ALA A 31 8.83 -8.78 4.76
CA ALA A 31 9.50 -7.65 4.12
C ALA A 31 10.36 -8.08 2.90
N ALA A 32 11.00 -9.25 2.96
CA ALA A 32 11.71 -9.83 1.83
C ALA A 32 10.74 -10.23 0.69
N ALA A 33 9.62 -10.89 1.03
CA ALA A 33 8.58 -11.27 0.09
C ALA A 33 8.00 -10.04 -0.62
N ILE A 34 7.66 -8.98 0.13
CA ILE A 34 7.16 -7.71 -0.42
C ILE A 34 8.16 -7.10 -1.41
N LYS A 35 9.47 -7.14 -1.11
CA LYS A 35 10.49 -6.61 -2.03
C LYS A 35 10.56 -7.39 -3.33
N LEU A 36 10.50 -8.73 -3.26
CA LEU A 36 10.50 -9.58 -4.45
C LEU A 36 9.22 -9.40 -5.27
N ALA A 37 8.07 -9.39 -4.60
CA ALA A 37 6.77 -9.16 -5.21
C ALA A 37 6.69 -7.78 -5.88
N SER A 38 7.20 -6.73 -5.24
CA SER A 38 7.25 -5.37 -5.81
C SER A 38 8.06 -5.35 -7.11
N LYS A 39 9.18 -6.07 -7.17
CA LYS A 39 9.97 -6.18 -8.40
C LYS A 39 9.18 -6.85 -9.52
N GLN A 40 8.48 -7.94 -9.21
CA GLN A 40 7.63 -8.64 -10.17
C GLN A 40 6.48 -7.74 -10.67
N VAL A 41 5.80 -7.06 -9.74
CA VAL A 41 4.68 -6.16 -10.04
C VAL A 41 5.09 -4.98 -10.95
N THR A 42 6.32 -4.48 -10.79
CA THR A 42 6.85 -3.40 -11.65
C THR A 42 7.41 -3.87 -12.99
N ALA A 43 7.68 -5.17 -13.15
CA ALA A 43 8.25 -5.73 -14.37
C ALA A 43 7.35 -5.44 -15.58
N ALA A 44 7.96 -5.20 -16.74
CA ALA A 44 7.20 -5.01 -17.97
C ALA A 44 6.61 -6.35 -18.44
N GLY A 45 5.36 -6.33 -18.92
CA GLY A 45 4.72 -7.51 -19.51
C GLY A 45 3.84 -8.32 -18.55
N LEU A 46 3.65 -7.87 -17.30
CA LEU A 46 2.73 -8.52 -16.36
C LEU A 46 1.27 -8.30 -16.79
N THR A 47 0.49 -9.37 -16.85
CA THR A 47 -0.95 -9.34 -17.18
C THR A 47 -1.82 -9.25 -15.93
N SER A 48 -3.12 -8.97 -16.10
CA SER A 48 -4.10 -9.01 -14.99
C SER A 48 -4.17 -10.40 -14.35
N ASP A 49 -4.11 -11.46 -15.16
CA ASP A 49 -4.13 -12.85 -14.69
C ASP A 49 -2.90 -13.17 -13.84
N ASP A 50 -1.72 -12.67 -14.24
CA ASP A 50 -0.49 -12.83 -13.45
C ASP A 50 -0.59 -12.13 -12.08
N LEU A 51 -1.25 -10.97 -12.02
CA LEU A 51 -1.49 -10.26 -10.75
C LEU A 51 -2.45 -11.02 -9.85
N LEU A 52 -3.50 -11.63 -10.41
CA LEU A 52 -4.44 -12.47 -9.65
C LEU A 52 -3.75 -13.75 -9.14
N ALA A 53 -2.90 -14.37 -9.96
CA ALA A 53 -2.09 -15.50 -9.55
C ALA A 53 -1.12 -15.11 -8.42
N LEU A 54 -0.48 -13.94 -8.52
CA LEU A 54 0.44 -13.43 -7.51
C LEU A 54 -0.27 -13.06 -6.19
N LYS A 55 -1.46 -12.46 -6.26
CA LYS A 55 -2.35 -12.22 -5.10
C LYS A 55 -2.72 -13.52 -4.40
N THR A 56 -3.02 -14.57 -5.16
CA THR A 56 -3.37 -15.89 -4.63
C THR A 56 -2.16 -16.59 -3.98
N ALA A 57 -0.97 -16.47 -4.58
CA ALA A 57 0.25 -17.11 -4.08
C ALA A 57 0.81 -16.45 -2.81
N LEU A 58 0.76 -15.12 -2.70
CA LEU A 58 1.27 -14.39 -1.52
C LEU A 58 0.25 -14.23 -0.40
N GLY A 59 -1.04 -14.35 -0.73
CA GLY A 59 -2.15 -13.99 0.15
C GLY A 59 -2.47 -12.48 0.09
N ALA A 60 -3.72 -12.15 0.44
CA ALA A 60 -4.26 -10.80 0.31
C ALA A 60 -3.46 -9.76 1.08
N ASP A 61 -3.10 -10.02 2.34
CA ASP A 61 -2.45 -9.03 3.21
C ASP A 61 -1.04 -8.65 2.73
N VAL A 62 -0.26 -9.63 2.28
CA VAL A 62 1.11 -9.40 1.77
C VAL A 62 1.05 -8.70 0.41
N PHE A 63 0.08 -9.06 -0.42
CA PHE A 63 -0.15 -8.41 -1.71
C PHE A 63 -0.56 -6.93 -1.53
N GLU A 64 -1.48 -6.63 -0.61
CA GLU A 64 -1.88 -5.25 -0.33
C GLU A 64 -0.71 -4.40 0.19
N LYS A 65 0.08 -4.93 1.12
CA LYS A 65 1.31 -4.27 1.58
C LYS A 65 2.33 -4.08 0.45
N THR A 66 2.34 -4.99 -0.52
CA THR A 66 3.18 -4.86 -1.73
C THR A 66 2.73 -3.67 -2.54
N LEU A 67 1.43 -3.53 -2.83
CA LEU A 67 0.88 -2.38 -3.55
C LEU A 67 1.13 -1.05 -2.82
N GLU A 68 0.98 -1.02 -1.50
CA GLU A 68 1.24 0.18 -0.68
C GLU A 68 2.73 0.56 -0.63
N SER A 69 3.63 -0.42 -0.80
CA SER A 69 5.07 -0.17 -0.83
C SER A 69 5.58 0.39 -2.17
N LEU A 70 4.75 0.36 -3.23
CA LEU A 70 5.12 0.87 -4.53
C LEU A 70 5.18 2.40 -4.54
N SER A 71 6.08 2.95 -5.36
CA SER A 71 6.13 4.40 -5.56
C SER A 71 4.89 4.89 -6.31
N PRO A 72 4.47 6.16 -6.11
CA PRO A 72 3.36 6.76 -6.86
C PRO A 72 3.45 6.58 -8.37
N TYR A 73 4.66 6.66 -8.91
CA TYR A 73 4.93 6.45 -10.32
C TYR A 73 4.56 5.02 -10.77
N HIS A 74 5.00 4.01 -10.02
CA HIS A 74 4.74 2.61 -10.36
C HIS A 74 3.26 2.24 -10.23
N ILE A 75 2.55 2.78 -9.24
CA ILE A 75 1.10 2.55 -9.07
C ILE A 75 0.32 3.11 -10.27
N LYS A 76 0.62 4.35 -10.68
CA LYS A 76 0.01 4.97 -11.86
C LYS A 76 0.32 4.21 -13.15
N LEU A 77 1.57 3.77 -13.29
CA LEU A 77 2.01 2.98 -14.44
C LEU A 77 1.28 1.63 -14.48
N LEU A 78 1.08 1.00 -13.33
CA LEU A 78 0.35 -0.26 -13.21
C LEU A 78 -1.13 -0.05 -13.57
N ALA A 79 -1.79 0.98 -13.05
CA ALA A 79 -3.17 1.31 -13.39
C ALA A 79 -3.36 1.47 -14.91
N ARG A 80 -2.48 2.24 -15.57
CA ARG A 80 -2.50 2.45 -17.04
C ARG A 80 -2.16 1.21 -17.86
N ARG A 81 -1.48 0.22 -17.26
CA ARG A 81 -1.16 -1.06 -17.91
C ARG A 81 -2.34 -2.02 -17.84
N LEU A 82 -3.04 -2.04 -16.71
CA LEU A 82 -4.23 -2.87 -16.52
C LEU A 82 -5.43 -2.36 -17.31
N ASP A 83 -5.60 -1.04 -17.35
CA ASP A 83 -6.61 -0.40 -18.18
C ASP A 83 -5.99 0.76 -18.96
N LYS A 84 -5.96 0.62 -20.29
CA LYS A 84 -5.42 1.64 -21.21
C LYS A 84 -6.34 2.84 -21.34
N ASP A 85 -7.63 2.67 -21.10
CA ASP A 85 -8.67 3.70 -21.19
C ASP A 85 -8.98 4.31 -19.82
N ALA A 86 -8.16 3.99 -18.80
CA ALA A 86 -8.33 4.48 -17.44
C ALA A 86 -8.44 6.03 -17.42
N PRO A 87 -9.52 6.58 -16.84
CA PRO A 87 -9.72 8.02 -16.83
C PRO A 87 -8.63 8.71 -16.00
N GLU A 88 -8.02 9.76 -16.56
CA GLU A 88 -6.90 10.47 -15.92
C GLU A 88 -7.23 10.96 -14.51
N ILE A 89 -8.50 11.25 -14.24
CA ILE A 89 -9.02 11.70 -12.95
C ILE A 89 -8.83 10.62 -11.87
N GLU A 90 -9.07 9.35 -12.19
CA GLU A 90 -8.95 8.24 -11.25
C GLU A 90 -7.49 7.83 -11.03
N VAL A 91 -6.60 8.15 -11.97
CA VAL A 91 -5.15 7.83 -11.88
C VAL A 91 -4.30 9.08 -11.52
N ASN A 92 -4.92 10.20 -11.18
CA ASN A 92 -4.19 11.46 -10.95
C ASN A 92 -3.37 11.43 -9.65
N THR A 93 -3.85 10.75 -8.62
CA THR A 93 -3.13 10.61 -7.34
C THR A 93 -2.69 9.17 -7.12
N ALA A 94 -1.70 8.96 -6.25
CA ALA A 94 -1.23 7.60 -5.94
C ALA A 94 -2.34 6.78 -5.28
N SER A 95 -3.09 7.39 -4.36
CA SER A 95 -4.20 6.75 -3.65
C SER A 95 -5.35 6.40 -4.58
N SER A 96 -5.73 7.31 -5.49
CA SER A 96 -6.81 7.04 -6.44
C SER A 96 -6.43 5.94 -7.43
N ALA A 97 -5.19 5.95 -7.94
CA ALA A 97 -4.67 4.89 -8.80
C ALA A 97 -4.62 3.53 -8.09
N LEU A 98 -4.27 3.50 -6.80
CA LEU A 98 -4.26 2.28 -5.99
C LEU A 98 -5.69 1.74 -5.81
N SER A 99 -6.66 2.59 -5.44
CA SER A 99 -8.06 2.20 -5.33
C SER A 99 -8.62 1.65 -6.64
N TYR A 100 -8.24 2.26 -7.76
CA TYR A 100 -8.64 1.80 -9.08
C TYR A 100 -8.07 0.41 -9.41
N VAL A 101 -6.78 0.18 -9.12
CA VAL A 101 -6.14 -1.14 -9.25
C VAL A 101 -6.82 -2.19 -8.37
N ARG A 102 -7.17 -1.84 -7.12
CA ARG A 102 -7.93 -2.72 -6.22
C ARG A 102 -9.29 -3.09 -6.81
N GLN A 103 -9.99 -2.14 -7.41
CA GLN A 103 -11.30 -2.37 -8.02
C GLN A 103 -11.22 -3.32 -9.23
N ILE A 104 -10.21 -3.15 -10.08
CA ILE A 104 -9.94 -4.05 -11.21
C ILE A 104 -9.64 -5.47 -10.71
N LEU A 105 -8.78 -5.61 -9.69
CA LEU A 105 -8.35 -6.91 -9.16
C LEU A 105 -9.36 -7.59 -8.21
N SER A 106 -10.54 -7.01 -8.03
CA SER A 106 -11.59 -7.51 -7.14
C SER A 106 -12.92 -7.74 -7.85
N ASP A 107 -12.94 -7.71 -9.19
CA ASP A 107 -14.15 -7.89 -10.03
C ASP A 107 -15.36 -7.08 -9.52
N GLY A 108 -15.15 -5.78 -9.23
CA GLY A 108 -16.23 -4.89 -8.82
C GLY A 108 -16.71 -5.05 -7.37
N THR A 109 -16.03 -5.85 -6.54
CA THR A 109 -16.23 -5.79 -5.08
C THR A 109 -15.23 -4.80 -4.50
N PRO A 110 -15.64 -3.57 -4.14
CA PRO A 110 -14.73 -2.64 -3.47
C PRO A 110 -14.25 -3.29 -2.17
N PRO A 111 -12.93 -3.33 -1.89
CA PRO A 111 -12.47 -3.70 -0.56
C PRO A 111 -13.05 -2.67 0.42
N ALA A 112 -13.64 -3.18 1.50
CA ALA A 112 -14.22 -2.36 2.56
C ALA A 112 -13.24 -1.24 2.90
N ALA A 113 -13.66 -0.01 2.68
CA ALA A 113 -12.91 1.16 3.10
C ALA A 113 -12.59 0.98 4.58
N THR A 114 -11.30 0.93 4.92
CA THR A 114 -10.87 1.06 6.30
C THR A 114 -11.36 2.43 6.75
N GLU A 115 -12.50 2.44 7.44
CA GLU A 115 -13.04 3.62 8.07
C GLU A 115 -11.94 4.21 8.96
N PRO A 116 -11.57 5.48 8.80
CA PRO A 116 -10.81 6.15 9.85
C PRO A 116 -11.63 6.06 11.15
N PRO A 117 -11.01 5.83 12.32
CA PRO A 117 -11.75 5.63 13.56
C PRO A 117 -12.74 6.77 13.76
N ALA A 118 -14.02 6.41 13.89
CA ALA A 118 -15.09 7.35 14.19
C ALA A 118 -14.76 8.07 15.51
N GLU A 119 -14.33 9.32 15.41
CA GLU A 119 -14.36 10.24 16.53
C GLU A 119 -15.81 10.41 16.94
N ALA A 120 -16.16 9.76 18.05
CA ALA A 120 -17.42 9.94 18.72
C ALA A 120 -17.62 11.42 19.04
N SER A 121 -18.55 12.07 18.32
CA SER A 121 -19.08 13.36 18.69
C SER A 121 -20.23 13.14 19.67
N PRO A 122 -20.14 13.55 20.94
CA PRO A 122 -21.33 13.69 21.77
C PRO A 122 -21.97 15.06 21.51
N GLU A 123 -23.30 15.07 21.58
CA GLU A 123 -24.18 16.23 21.42
C GLU A 123 -23.74 17.44 22.25
N ALA A 124 -23.97 18.63 21.66
CA ALA A 124 -24.01 19.90 22.38
C ALA A 124 -25.14 19.88 23.44
N PRO A 125 -25.07 20.71 24.50
CA PRO A 125 -25.59 22.06 24.29
C PRO A 125 -24.94 23.18 25.13
N ALA A 126 -25.38 24.39 24.77
CA ALA A 126 -25.54 25.59 25.60
C ALA A 126 -24.48 26.71 25.49
N LYS A 127 -24.98 27.81 24.92
CA LYS A 127 -24.47 29.18 24.85
C LYS A 127 -23.95 29.69 26.21
N LYS A 128 -22.89 30.52 26.17
CA LYS A 128 -22.89 31.90 26.71
C LYS A 128 -21.55 32.59 26.43
N ASN A 129 -21.61 33.67 25.63
CA ASN A 129 -20.60 34.70 25.57
C ASN A 129 -20.31 35.25 26.97
N LYS A 130 -19.07 35.16 27.43
CA LYS A 130 -18.51 36.09 28.41
C LYS A 130 -17.00 35.89 28.43
N TYR A 131 -16.28 36.99 28.19
CA TYR A 131 -14.92 37.22 28.68
C TYR A 131 -13.82 36.46 27.92
N LEU A 132 -12.73 37.08 27.52
CA LEU A 132 -12.31 38.47 27.48
C LEU A 132 -10.92 38.38 26.85
N GLY A 133 -10.63 39.27 25.90
CA GLY A 133 -9.31 39.86 25.76
C GLY A 133 -8.09 38.93 25.64
N ARG A 134 -7.51 38.94 24.44
CA ARG A 134 -6.20 39.58 24.19
C ARG A 134 -5.66 39.01 22.89
N LYS A 135 -5.98 39.68 21.78
CA LYS A 135 -5.16 39.78 20.56
C LYS A 135 -5.95 40.53 19.49
N ALA A 136 -6.24 41.79 19.76
CA ALA A 136 -6.63 42.71 18.72
C ALA A 136 -6.00 44.07 19.05
N PHE A 137 -5.05 44.47 18.20
CA PHE A 137 -4.48 45.81 18.03
C PHE A 137 -3.36 46.26 19.00
N ARG A 138 -2.11 45.97 18.60
CA ARG A 138 -0.94 46.83 18.85
C ARG A 138 -1.00 47.99 17.85
N THR A 139 -1.29 49.20 18.33
CA THR A 139 -0.98 50.54 17.76
C THR A 139 -1.20 51.50 18.95
N GLY A 140 -0.27 52.29 19.50
CA GLY A 140 0.85 53.03 18.92
C GLY A 140 0.67 54.49 19.32
N ARG A 141 1.20 54.92 20.49
CA ARG A 141 1.69 56.27 20.78
C ARG A 141 2.44 56.28 22.11
#